data_AF-A0A2S9WQF5-F1
#
_entry.id   AF-A0A2S9WQF5-F1
#
_cell.length_a   1.000
_cell.length_b   1.000
_cell.length_c   1.000
_cell.angle_alpha   90.00
_cell.angle_beta   90.00
_cell.angle_gamma   90.00
#
_symmetry.space_group_name_H-M   'P 1'
#
loop_
_entity.id
_entity.type
_entity.pdbx_description
1 polymer ?
#
loop_
_entity_poly.entity_id
_entity_poly.type
_entity_poly.pdbx_seq_one_letter_code
_entity_poly.pdbx_strand_id
1 'polypeptide(L)'
;MNFLQFMFTKTFWVQMLLAVLLVVVLCFGYLYWLDWHTNHGQQITVPDLSRKSLSEADEILEELDLRRHIIDSASFNPDFPPRSVIEQNPKAGLFVKENRQIYIKLNPSDYGKVLVPNVVFKTKRQAIPTLEALGFKIGDITYKQNIAKDMVLEIKHKGENLESGTQLRKASVIDLVLGDGTREGQEYEEESQDIEDENIDVEAVEDDA
;
A
#
# COMPACT_ATOMS: atom_id res chain seq x y z
N MET A 1 45.11 -60.86 -12.79
CA MET A 1 44.85 -60.37 -14.16
C MET A 1 45.36 -58.95 -14.26
N ASN A 2 46.22 -58.66 -15.25
CA ASN A 2 47.07 -57.46 -15.28
C ASN A 2 46.30 -56.19 -15.70
N PHE A 3 45.68 -55.50 -14.74
CA PHE A 3 45.01 -54.20 -14.94
C PHE A 3 45.92 -53.15 -15.58
N LEU A 4 47.21 -53.14 -15.20
CA LEU A 4 48.20 -52.20 -15.74
C LEU A 4 48.52 -52.44 -17.22
N GLN A 5 48.44 -53.68 -17.72
CA GLN A 5 48.69 -53.98 -19.15
C GLN A 5 47.53 -53.51 -20.04
N PHE A 6 46.31 -53.48 -19.51
CA PHE A 6 45.12 -53.01 -20.22
C PHE A 6 45.19 -51.50 -20.52
N MET A 7 45.72 -50.69 -19.59
CA MET A 7 45.90 -49.24 -19.77
C MET A 7 46.86 -48.87 -20.91
N PHE A 8 47.73 -49.78 -21.35
CA PHE A 8 48.67 -49.57 -22.47
C PHE A 8 48.21 -50.23 -23.78
N THR A 9 46.99 -50.77 -23.81
CA THR A 9 46.46 -51.41 -25.03
C THR A 9 45.87 -50.37 -25.97
N LYS A 10 46.03 -50.55 -27.29
CA LYS A 10 45.50 -49.63 -28.33
C LYS A 10 43.99 -49.36 -28.19
N THR A 11 43.22 -50.37 -27.79
CA THR A 11 41.76 -50.28 -27.58
C THR A 11 41.39 -49.34 -26.44
N PHE A 12 42.15 -49.33 -25.34
CA PHE A 12 41.92 -48.44 -24.20
C PHE A 12 42.11 -46.98 -24.61
N TRP A 13 43.19 -46.65 -25.33
CA TRP A 13 43.44 -45.29 -25.81
C TRP A 13 42.41 -44.82 -26.84
N VAL A 14 41.92 -45.71 -27.70
CA VAL A 14 40.82 -45.39 -28.64
C VAL A 14 39.52 -45.10 -27.89
N GLN A 15 39.15 -45.90 -26.89
CA GLN A 15 37.96 -45.67 -26.05
C GLN A 15 38.10 -44.41 -25.20
N MET A 16 39.30 -44.13 -24.67
CA MET A 16 39.57 -42.90 -23.90
C MET A 16 39.47 -41.66 -24.79
N LEU A 17 40.03 -41.69 -26.00
CA LEU A 17 39.88 -40.60 -26.97
C LEU A 17 38.41 -40.40 -27.35
N LEU A 18 37.68 -41.49 -27.60
CA LEU A 18 36.25 -41.43 -27.93
C LEU A 18 35.42 -40.88 -26.76
N ALA A 19 35.74 -41.26 -25.52
CA ALA A 19 35.10 -40.73 -24.32
C ALA A 19 35.39 -39.23 -24.14
N VAL A 20 36.64 -38.80 -24.33
CA VAL A 20 37.02 -37.37 -24.29
C VAL A 20 36.30 -36.60 -25.39
N LEU A 21 36.26 -37.12 -26.61
CA LEU A 21 35.55 -36.50 -27.74
C LEU A 21 34.05 -36.38 -27.45
N LEU A 22 33.43 -37.42 -26.89
CA LEU A 22 32.03 -37.38 -26.48
C LEU A 22 31.76 -36.33 -25.40
N VAL A 23 32.62 -36.25 -24.37
CA VAL A 23 32.51 -35.21 -23.33
C VAL A 23 32.64 -33.82 -23.93
N VAL A 24 33.60 -33.61 -24.83
CA VAL A 24 33.79 -32.32 -25.53
C VAL A 24 32.54 -31.96 -26.34
N VAL A 25 32.00 -32.90 -27.12
CA VAL A 25 30.75 -32.69 -27.89
C VAL A 25 29.57 -32.36 -26.98
N LEU A 26 29.40 -33.09 -25.88
CA LEU A 26 28.34 -32.81 -24.91
C LEU A 26 28.50 -31.45 -24.23
N CYS A 27 29.73 -31.06 -23.86
CA CYS A 27 30.01 -29.74 -23.30
C CYS A 27 29.69 -28.62 -24.30
N PHE A 28 30.13 -28.74 -25.56
CA PHE A 28 29.80 -27.75 -26.59
C PHE A 28 28.30 -27.69 -26.88
N GLY A 29 27.64 -28.84 -26.96
CA GLY A 29 26.18 -28.90 -27.12
C GLY A 29 25.43 -28.25 -25.97
N TYR A 30 25.88 -28.48 -24.73
CA TYR A 30 25.28 -27.87 -23.54
C TYR A 30 25.50 -26.35 -23.49
N LEU A 31 26.71 -25.88 -23.82
CA LEU A 31 27.00 -24.44 -23.88
C LEU A 31 26.19 -23.74 -24.98
N TYR A 32 26.07 -24.35 -26.16
CA TYR A 32 25.24 -23.83 -27.24
C TYR A 32 23.76 -23.78 -26.86
N TRP A 33 23.26 -24.82 -26.20
CA TRP A 33 21.90 -24.85 -25.68
C TRP A 33 21.66 -23.78 -24.61
N LEU A 34 22.61 -23.57 -23.69
CA LEU A 34 22.53 -22.51 -22.68
C LEU A 34 22.52 -21.11 -23.30
N ASP A 35 23.36 -20.87 -24.31
CA ASP A 35 23.43 -19.57 -24.99
C ASP A 35 22.08 -19.21 -25.63
N TRP A 36 21.51 -20.15 -26.38
CA TRP A 36 20.20 -20.01 -27.00
C TRP A 36 19.07 -19.88 -25.95
N HIS A 37 19.11 -20.65 -24.87
CA HIS A 37 18.03 -20.65 -23.88
C HIS A 37 18.08 -19.43 -22.94
N THR A 38 19.26 -18.85 -22.71
CA THR A 38 19.43 -17.77 -21.73
C THR A 38 19.42 -16.36 -22.34
N ASN A 39 19.31 -16.24 -23.67
CA ASN A 39 19.41 -14.97 -24.41
C ASN A 39 20.61 -14.14 -23.89
N HIS A 40 21.79 -14.77 -23.88
CA HIS A 40 22.99 -14.14 -23.33
C HIS A 40 23.37 -12.91 -24.18
N GLY A 41 23.64 -11.78 -23.53
CA GLY A 41 24.01 -10.53 -24.22
C GLY A 41 22.86 -9.64 -24.70
N GLN A 42 21.60 -10.08 -24.64
CA GLN A 42 20.46 -9.22 -24.98
C GLN A 42 20.22 -8.16 -23.90
N GLN A 43 20.19 -6.90 -24.32
CA GLN A 43 19.94 -5.75 -23.45
C GLN A 43 19.03 -4.76 -24.17
N ILE A 44 17.85 -4.54 -23.61
CA ILE A 44 16.86 -3.55 -24.03
C ILE A 44 16.91 -2.42 -23.01
N THR A 45 17.01 -1.18 -23.49
CA THR A 45 17.01 -0.02 -22.61
C THR A 45 15.58 0.26 -22.17
N VAL A 46 15.36 0.41 -20.86
CA VAL A 46 14.06 0.70 -20.30
C VAL A 46 13.66 2.13 -20.68
N PRO A 47 12.52 2.33 -21.37
CA PRO A 47 12.05 3.66 -21.76
C PRO A 47 11.58 4.46 -20.53
N ASP A 48 11.55 5.78 -20.67
CA ASP A 48 10.89 6.65 -19.70
C ASP A 48 9.39 6.75 -20.02
N LEU A 49 8.59 6.11 -19.16
CA LEU A 49 7.14 6.11 -19.23
C LEU A 49 6.53 7.22 -18.37
N SER A 50 7.34 7.97 -17.63
CA SER A 50 6.84 9.00 -16.71
C SER A 50 5.93 10.00 -17.43
N ARG A 51 4.78 10.32 -16.82
CA ARG A 51 3.74 11.22 -17.36
C ARG A 51 3.06 10.76 -18.65
N LYS A 52 3.47 9.64 -19.26
CA LYS A 52 2.76 9.04 -20.39
C LYS A 52 1.39 8.55 -19.94
N SER A 53 0.41 8.65 -20.82
CA SER A 53 -0.86 7.97 -20.66
C SER A 53 -0.66 6.46 -20.72
N LEU A 54 -1.65 5.70 -20.22
CA LEU A 54 -1.59 4.24 -20.25
C LEU A 54 -1.50 3.70 -21.69
N SER A 55 -2.22 4.31 -22.64
CA SER A 55 -2.16 3.89 -24.05
C SER A 55 -0.79 4.14 -24.67
N GLU A 56 -0.20 5.32 -24.44
CA GLU A 56 1.15 5.62 -24.96
C GLU A 56 2.21 4.72 -24.33
N ALA A 57 2.09 4.41 -23.04
CA ALA A 57 3.00 3.48 -22.38
C ALA A 57 2.87 2.05 -22.94
N ASP A 58 1.66 1.61 -23.27
CA ASP A 58 1.41 0.31 -23.89
C ASP A 58 2.06 0.23 -25.28
N GLU A 59 1.90 1.26 -26.11
CA GLU A 59 2.53 1.36 -27.44
C GLU A 59 4.07 1.30 -27.36
N ILE A 60 4.68 2.10 -26.47
CA ILE A 60 6.15 2.15 -26.30
C ILE A 60 6.70 0.80 -25.81
N LEU A 61 5.98 0.12 -24.91
CA LEU A 61 6.43 -1.16 -24.38
C LEU A 61 6.29 -2.28 -25.40
N GLU A 62 5.21 -2.27 -26.19
CA GLU A 62 4.97 -3.25 -27.26
C GLU A 62 6.04 -3.17 -28.35
N GLU A 63 6.46 -1.96 -28.75
CA GLU A 63 7.56 -1.75 -29.72
C GLU A 63 8.89 -2.36 -29.26
N LEU A 64 9.09 -2.48 -27.95
CA LEU A 64 10.33 -2.98 -27.33
C LEU A 64 10.22 -4.43 -26.82
N ASP A 65 9.15 -5.16 -27.17
CA ASP A 65 8.86 -6.50 -26.65
C ASP A 65 8.87 -6.57 -25.10
N LEU A 66 8.46 -5.48 -24.46
CA LEU A 66 8.34 -5.37 -23.00
C LEU A 66 6.87 -5.50 -22.59
N ARG A 67 6.63 -6.03 -21.39
CA ARG A 67 5.27 -6.21 -20.86
C ARG A 67 5.02 -5.24 -19.74
N ARG A 68 3.79 -4.76 -19.57
CA ARG A 68 3.43 -3.96 -18.40
C ARG A 68 2.81 -4.79 -17.29
N HIS A 69 2.93 -4.29 -16.07
CA HIS A 69 2.15 -4.74 -14.93
C HIS A 69 1.72 -3.53 -14.10
N ILE A 70 0.42 -3.35 -13.91
CA ILE A 70 -0.10 -2.26 -13.07
C ILE A 70 0.01 -2.66 -11.61
N ILE A 71 0.64 -1.82 -10.80
CA ILE A 71 0.57 -1.92 -9.34
C ILE A 71 -0.61 -1.09 -8.87
N ASP A 72 -1.56 -1.73 -8.17
CA ASP A 72 -2.64 -1.04 -7.48
C ASP A 72 -2.07 -0.17 -6.37
N SER A 73 -2.12 1.14 -6.56
CA SER A 73 -1.62 2.11 -5.59
C SER A 73 -2.57 3.29 -5.47
N ALA A 74 -2.78 3.75 -4.24
CA ALA A 74 -3.55 4.96 -3.95
C ALA A 74 -2.68 6.23 -3.93
N SER A 75 -1.48 6.16 -4.52
CA SER A 75 -0.56 7.30 -4.61
C SER A 75 -1.05 8.28 -5.67
N PHE A 76 -1.39 9.50 -5.24
CA PHE A 76 -1.77 10.60 -6.12
C PHE A 76 -0.65 11.65 -6.14
N ASN A 77 -0.34 12.17 -7.33
CA ASN A 77 0.57 13.29 -7.49
C ASN A 77 -0.09 14.39 -8.35
N PRO A 78 -0.29 15.62 -7.81
CA PRO A 78 -0.93 16.71 -8.56
C PRO A 78 -0.10 17.21 -9.76
N ASP A 79 1.21 16.96 -9.79
CA ASP A 79 2.10 17.38 -10.88
C ASP A 79 2.01 16.46 -12.12
N PHE A 80 1.25 15.36 -12.01
CA PHE A 80 1.10 14.34 -13.05
C PHE A 80 -0.32 14.37 -13.61
N PRO A 81 -0.51 14.18 -14.93
CA PRO A 81 -1.85 14.06 -15.51
C PRO A 81 -2.64 12.89 -14.90
N PRO A 82 -3.98 12.97 -14.87
CA PRO A 82 -4.85 11.84 -14.53
C PRO A 82 -4.56 10.61 -15.40
N ARG A 83 -4.53 9.42 -14.80
CA ARG A 83 -4.27 8.12 -15.47
C ARG A 83 -2.93 8.04 -16.20
N SER A 84 -1.99 8.92 -15.86
CA SER A 84 -0.61 8.83 -16.34
C SER A 84 0.27 7.99 -15.43
N VAL A 85 1.42 7.54 -15.92
CA VAL A 85 2.42 6.85 -15.11
C VAL A 85 3.10 7.82 -14.15
N ILE A 86 3.00 7.56 -12.83
CA ILE A 86 3.74 8.31 -11.81
C ILE A 86 5.11 7.68 -11.57
N GLU A 87 5.15 6.36 -11.55
CA GLU A 87 6.34 5.61 -11.16
C GLU A 87 6.43 4.33 -11.99
N GLN A 88 7.66 3.97 -12.35
CA GLN A 88 7.96 2.72 -13.02
C GLN A 88 9.11 1.98 -12.32
N ASN A 89 9.10 0.66 -12.43
CA ASN A 89 10.19 -0.21 -12.01
C ASN A 89 10.33 -1.35 -13.02
N PRO A 90 11.51 -1.55 -13.65
CA PRO A 90 12.77 -0.83 -13.47
C PRO A 90 12.75 0.64 -13.87
N LYS A 91 13.71 1.42 -13.34
CA LYS A 91 13.89 2.84 -13.70
C LYS A 91 14.31 2.98 -15.17
N ALA A 92 13.93 4.11 -15.77
CA ALA A 92 14.35 4.47 -17.12
C ALA A 92 15.88 4.47 -17.26
N GLY A 93 16.37 4.07 -18.44
CA GLY A 93 17.79 3.99 -18.76
C GLY A 93 18.52 2.76 -18.21
N LEU A 94 17.85 1.90 -17.44
CA LEU A 94 18.40 0.59 -17.07
C LEU A 94 18.27 -0.41 -18.23
N PHE A 95 18.99 -1.53 -18.13
CA PHE A 95 18.92 -2.62 -19.11
C PHE A 95 18.09 -3.78 -18.60
N VAL A 96 17.24 -4.32 -19.48
CA VAL A 96 16.42 -5.50 -19.23
C VAL A 96 16.49 -6.45 -20.42
N LYS A 97 16.06 -7.70 -20.24
CA LYS A 97 15.85 -8.64 -21.35
C LYS A 97 14.47 -8.44 -21.96
N GLU A 98 14.24 -9.03 -23.13
CA GLU A 98 12.90 -9.12 -23.71
C GLU A 98 11.89 -9.78 -22.76
N ASN A 99 10.60 -9.52 -22.99
CA ASN A 99 9.48 -10.06 -22.21
C ASN A 99 9.51 -9.68 -20.72
N ARG A 100 10.39 -8.76 -20.32
CA ARG A 100 10.46 -8.26 -18.95
C ARG A 100 9.18 -7.49 -18.62
N GLN A 101 8.64 -7.77 -17.43
CA GLN A 101 7.54 -6.98 -16.87
C GLN A 101 8.07 -5.67 -16.27
N ILE A 102 7.57 -4.56 -16.80
CA ILE A 102 7.73 -3.21 -16.28
C ILE A 102 6.53 -2.92 -15.38
N TYR A 103 6.81 -2.77 -14.10
CA TYR A 103 5.82 -2.45 -13.09
C TYR A 103 5.56 -0.95 -13.12
N ILE A 104 4.30 -0.57 -13.19
CA ILE A 104 3.86 0.81 -13.38
C ILE A 104 2.84 1.17 -12.30
N LYS A 105 2.99 2.32 -11.66
CA LYS A 105 1.97 2.94 -10.83
C LYS A 105 1.31 4.08 -11.60
N LEU A 106 -0.01 4.08 -11.64
CA LEU A 106 -0.79 5.09 -12.33
C LEU A 106 -1.25 6.18 -11.36
N ASN A 107 -1.33 7.41 -11.86
CA ASN A 107 -1.96 8.50 -11.16
C ASN A 107 -3.48 8.30 -11.20
N PRO A 108 -4.14 8.10 -10.06
CA PRO A 108 -5.59 8.06 -10.06
C PRO A 108 -6.13 9.40 -10.56
N SER A 109 -7.34 9.37 -11.10
CA SER A 109 -7.98 10.60 -11.60
C SER A 109 -8.34 11.58 -10.49
N ASP A 110 -8.30 11.13 -9.23
CA ASP A 110 -8.64 11.92 -8.06
C ASP A 110 -8.00 11.31 -6.80
N TYR A 111 -8.09 12.04 -5.70
CA TYR A 111 -7.69 11.56 -4.38
C TYR A 111 -8.54 10.35 -3.97
N GLY A 112 -7.88 9.29 -3.49
CA GLY A 112 -8.57 8.14 -2.89
C GLY A 112 -9.46 8.54 -1.72
N LYS A 113 -10.52 7.78 -1.47
CA LYS A 113 -11.40 8.00 -0.32
C LYS A 113 -10.83 7.36 0.95
N VAL A 114 -10.95 8.04 2.08
CA VAL A 114 -10.56 7.59 3.43
C VAL A 114 -11.72 7.83 4.38
N LEU A 115 -11.89 6.96 5.36
CA LEU A 115 -12.90 7.10 6.40
C LEU A 115 -12.51 8.24 7.35
N VAL A 116 -13.48 9.10 7.64
CA VAL A 116 -13.31 10.15 8.65
C VAL A 116 -13.30 9.50 10.03
N PRO A 117 -12.22 9.65 10.82
CA PRO A 117 -12.13 9.07 12.14
C PRO A 117 -13.08 9.77 13.11
N ASN A 118 -13.47 9.07 14.18
CA ASN A 118 -14.21 9.73 15.26
C ASN A 118 -13.28 10.61 16.10
N VAL A 119 -13.32 11.91 15.82
CA VAL A 119 -12.58 12.95 16.56
C VAL A 119 -13.50 13.82 17.41
N VAL A 120 -14.81 13.54 17.44
CA VAL A 120 -15.76 14.24 18.31
C VAL A 120 -15.43 13.92 19.77
N PHE A 121 -15.52 14.92 20.64
CA PHE A 121 -15.10 14.90 22.04
C PHE A 121 -13.60 14.67 22.26
N LYS A 122 -12.77 14.69 21.21
CA LYS A 122 -11.31 14.73 21.34
C LYS A 122 -10.83 16.17 21.49
N THR A 123 -9.69 16.33 22.14
CA THR A 123 -9.06 17.66 22.23
C THR A 123 -8.51 18.09 20.87
N LYS A 124 -8.44 19.39 20.61
CA LYS A 124 -7.81 19.99 19.43
C LYS A 124 -6.42 19.38 19.15
N ARG A 125 -5.63 19.18 20.21
CA ARG A 125 -4.27 18.60 20.15
C ARG A 125 -4.24 17.14 19.69
N GLN A 126 -5.33 16.40 19.84
CA GLN A 126 -5.46 15.03 19.36
C GLN A 126 -6.14 14.98 17.98
N ALA A 127 -7.20 15.76 17.80
CA ALA A 127 -8.02 15.73 16.59
C ALA A 127 -7.24 16.19 15.35
N ILE A 128 -6.52 17.32 15.43
CA ILE A 128 -5.79 17.87 14.28
C ILE A 128 -4.75 16.88 13.74
N PRO A 129 -3.80 16.36 14.55
CA PRO A 129 -2.83 15.39 14.04
C PRO A 129 -3.47 14.12 13.50
N THR A 130 -4.58 13.67 14.10
CA THR A 130 -5.31 12.47 13.64
C THR A 130 -5.90 12.67 12.25
N LEU A 131 -6.51 13.83 11.99
CA LEU A 131 -7.08 14.16 10.68
C LEU A 131 -5.98 14.38 9.62
N GLU A 132 -4.91 15.09 9.98
CA GLU A 132 -3.77 15.34 9.08
C GLU A 132 -3.03 14.06 8.71
N ALA A 133 -2.86 13.12 9.66
CA ALA A 133 -2.23 11.82 9.40
C ALA A 133 -2.99 10.97 8.37
N LEU A 134 -4.32 11.15 8.29
CA LEU A 134 -5.17 10.51 7.27
C LEU A 134 -5.18 11.28 5.94
N GLY A 135 -4.46 12.39 5.87
CA GLY A 135 -4.33 13.23 4.70
C GLY A 135 -5.44 14.26 4.53
N PHE A 136 -6.26 14.53 5.56
CA PHE A 136 -7.21 15.64 5.53
C PHE A 136 -6.50 16.97 5.80
N LYS A 137 -7.05 18.07 5.28
CA LYS A 137 -6.58 19.43 5.56
C LYS A 137 -7.48 20.07 6.60
N ILE A 138 -6.92 20.77 7.58
CA ILE A 138 -7.71 21.55 8.53
C ILE A 138 -8.08 22.88 7.88
N GLY A 139 -9.37 23.18 7.86
CA GLY A 139 -9.92 24.45 7.40
C GLY A 139 -10.10 25.42 8.55
N ASP A 140 -11.30 26.00 8.64
CA ASP A 140 -11.62 26.99 9.65
C ASP A 140 -11.88 26.34 11.01
N ILE A 141 -11.40 27.01 12.07
CA ILE A 141 -11.66 26.61 13.46
C ILE A 141 -12.58 27.66 14.08
N THR A 142 -13.79 27.24 14.41
CA THR A 142 -14.80 28.08 15.06
C THR A 142 -15.02 27.63 16.49
N TYR A 143 -15.49 28.54 17.33
CA TYR A 143 -15.75 28.26 18.74
C TYR A 143 -17.24 28.42 19.06
N LYS A 144 -17.76 27.55 19.91
CA LYS A 144 -19.15 27.54 20.39
C LYS A 144 -19.14 27.44 21.91
N GLN A 145 -20.13 28.08 22.54
CA GLN A 145 -20.26 28.11 24.00
C GLN A 145 -20.34 26.68 24.56
N ASN A 146 -19.34 26.29 25.36
CA ASN A 146 -19.28 24.96 25.99
C ASN A 146 -18.38 24.99 27.24
N ILE A 147 -18.60 24.07 28.20
CA ILE A 147 -17.72 23.88 29.36
C ILE A 147 -16.32 23.38 28.95
N ALA A 148 -16.24 22.55 27.91
CA ALA A 148 -15.04 21.84 27.53
C ALA A 148 -14.21 22.64 26.53
N LYS A 149 -13.27 23.43 27.05
CA LYS A 149 -12.34 24.25 26.24
C LYS A 149 -11.52 23.40 25.28
N ASP A 150 -11.39 23.86 24.03
CA ASP A 150 -10.62 23.23 22.94
C ASP A 150 -11.01 21.77 22.63
N MET A 151 -12.19 21.33 23.08
CA MET A 151 -12.78 20.04 22.72
C MET A 151 -13.53 20.17 21.40
N VAL A 152 -13.33 19.21 20.49
CA VAL A 152 -14.09 19.14 19.23
C VAL A 152 -15.54 18.74 19.55
N LEU A 153 -16.48 19.61 19.20
CA LEU A 153 -17.91 19.38 19.36
C LEU A 153 -18.53 18.86 18.06
N GLU A 154 -18.16 19.49 16.94
CA GLU A 154 -18.68 19.16 15.62
C GLU A 154 -17.53 19.27 14.59
N ILE A 155 -17.59 18.47 13.55
CA ILE A 155 -16.73 18.57 12.38
C ILE A 155 -17.60 18.86 11.16
N LYS A 156 -17.12 19.71 10.26
CA LYS A 156 -17.85 20.12 9.07
C LYS A 156 -17.03 19.94 7.81
N HIS A 157 -17.71 19.70 6.69
CA HIS A 157 -17.11 19.70 5.37
C HIS A 157 -18.02 20.48 4.42
N LYS A 158 -17.48 21.52 3.77
CA LYS A 158 -18.25 22.41 2.87
C LYS A 158 -19.48 23.05 3.54
N GLY A 159 -19.38 23.36 4.83
CA GLY A 159 -20.45 23.97 5.62
C GLY A 159 -21.49 23.00 6.19
N GLU A 160 -21.48 21.72 5.81
CA GLU A 160 -22.38 20.69 6.34
C GLU A 160 -21.74 19.90 7.48
N ASN A 161 -22.55 19.45 8.43
CA ASN A 161 -22.09 18.58 9.52
C ASN A 161 -21.67 17.22 8.97
N LEU A 162 -20.48 16.77 9.38
CA LEU A 162 -19.86 15.55 8.90
C LEU A 162 -19.87 14.49 10.00
N GLU A 163 -20.45 13.33 9.70
CA GLU A 163 -20.47 12.20 10.63
C GLU A 163 -19.19 11.38 10.57
N SER A 164 -18.82 10.79 11.72
CA SER A 164 -17.71 9.85 11.80
C SER A 164 -18.00 8.60 10.97
N GLY A 165 -17.00 8.05 10.29
CA GLY A 165 -17.17 6.92 9.37
C GLY A 165 -17.60 7.32 7.95
N THR A 166 -17.89 8.60 7.69
CA THR A 166 -18.13 9.08 6.33
C THR A 166 -16.86 8.92 5.47
N GLN A 167 -17.02 8.53 4.22
CA GLN A 167 -15.90 8.46 3.27
C GLN A 167 -15.67 9.82 2.60
N LEU A 168 -14.54 10.45 2.91
CA LEU A 168 -14.09 11.67 2.24
C LEU A 168 -12.82 11.44 1.45
N ARG A 169 -12.60 12.26 0.41
CA ARG A 169 -11.38 12.19 -0.38
C ARG A 169 -10.19 12.64 0.45
N LYS A 170 -9.02 12.05 0.25
CA LYS A 170 -7.76 12.61 0.76
C LYS A 170 -7.63 14.06 0.29
N ALA A 171 -6.97 14.88 1.09
CA ALA A 171 -6.84 16.32 0.93
C ALA A 171 -8.16 17.14 1.02
N SER A 172 -9.29 16.53 1.39
CA SER A 172 -10.51 17.28 1.72
C SER A 172 -10.28 18.17 2.93
N VAL A 173 -10.88 19.36 2.90
CA VAL A 173 -10.83 20.33 4.00
C VAL A 173 -11.90 19.99 5.03
N ILE A 174 -11.53 19.91 6.31
CA ILE A 174 -12.45 19.68 7.43
C ILE A 174 -12.35 20.88 8.37
N ASP A 175 -13.49 21.52 8.61
CA ASP A 175 -13.63 22.63 9.55
C ASP A 175 -13.98 22.06 10.93
N LEU A 176 -13.47 22.68 11.99
CA LEU A 176 -13.66 22.22 13.37
C LEU A 176 -14.48 23.23 14.16
N VAL A 177 -15.48 22.75 14.89
CA VAL A 177 -16.20 23.53 15.91
C VAL A 177 -15.74 23.07 17.28
N LEU A 178 -15.10 23.97 18.02
CA LEU A 178 -14.52 23.70 19.33
C LEU A 178 -15.32 24.36 20.46
N GLY A 179 -15.22 23.82 21.68
CA GLY A 179 -15.70 24.48 22.88
C GLY A 179 -14.80 25.64 23.32
N ASP A 180 -15.39 26.77 23.71
CA ASP A 180 -14.66 27.96 24.18
C ASP A 180 -14.32 27.94 25.68
N GLY A 181 -14.95 27.06 26.47
CA GLY A 181 -14.77 26.98 27.92
C GLY A 181 -15.56 28.01 28.73
N THR A 182 -16.53 28.71 28.12
CA THR A 182 -17.22 29.86 28.77
C THR A 182 -18.54 29.49 29.44
N ARG A 183 -19.02 28.26 29.31
CA ARG A 183 -20.25 27.85 30.01
C ARG A 183 -19.91 27.61 31.48
N GLU A 184 -20.47 28.40 32.38
CA GLU A 184 -20.45 28.10 33.81
C GLU A 184 -21.22 26.79 34.04
N GLY A 185 -20.61 25.84 34.76
CA GLY A 185 -21.29 24.61 35.13
C GLY A 185 -22.53 24.98 35.94
N GLN A 186 -23.69 24.45 35.55
CA GLN A 186 -24.76 24.33 36.53
C GLN A 186 -24.23 23.36 37.58
N GLU A 187 -24.06 23.86 38.79
CA GLU A 187 -23.75 23.06 39.97
C GLU A 187 -24.83 21.97 40.04
N TYR A 188 -24.42 20.71 39.83
CA TYR A 188 -25.35 19.61 40.03
C TYR A 188 -25.47 19.48 41.55
N GLU A 189 -26.58 19.97 42.11
CA GLU A 189 -26.95 19.68 43.49
C GLU A 189 -27.07 18.15 43.60
N GLU A 190 -26.14 17.53 44.34
CA GLU A 190 -26.27 16.13 44.72
C GLU A 190 -27.48 16.03 45.65
N GLU A 191 -28.63 15.64 45.10
CA GLU A 191 -29.80 15.27 45.90
C GLU A 191 -29.46 13.93 46.58
N SER A 192 -28.91 14.00 47.79
CA SER A 192 -28.70 12.84 48.64
C SER A 192 -30.07 12.28 49.01
N GLN A 193 -30.53 11.28 48.27
CA GLN A 193 -31.64 10.45 48.70
C GLN A 193 -31.15 9.59 49.86
N ASP A 194 -31.58 9.94 51.07
CA ASP A 194 -31.52 9.06 52.23
C ASP A 194 -32.29 7.78 51.88
N ILE A 195 -31.57 6.70 51.61
CA ILE A 195 -32.17 5.38 51.46
C ILE A 195 -32.58 4.95 52.87
N GLU A 196 -33.87 5.07 53.18
CA GLU A 196 -34.45 4.37 54.32
C GLU A 196 -34.32 2.86 54.06
N ASP A 197 -33.67 2.16 54.99
CA ASP A 197 -33.48 0.71 54.96
C ASP A 197 -34.85 0.00 54.97
N GLU A 198 -35.39 -0.29 53.79
CA GLU A 198 -36.50 -1.24 53.65
C GLU A 198 -35.92 -2.65 53.77
N ASN A 199 -36.16 -3.25 54.95
CA ASN A 199 -35.89 -4.64 55.27
C ASN A 199 -36.53 -5.56 54.22
N ILE A 200 -35.73 -6.15 53.33
CA ILE A 200 -36.20 -7.18 52.39
C ILE A 200 -36.22 -8.51 53.13
N ASP A 201 -37.42 -8.94 53.52
CA ASP A 201 -37.67 -10.32 53.93
C ASP A 201 -37.45 -11.24 52.72
N VAL A 202 -36.42 -12.09 52.81
CA VAL A 202 -36.09 -13.08 51.78
C VAL A 202 -37.05 -14.25 51.91
N GLU A 203 -38.13 -14.23 51.13
CA GLU A 203 -38.97 -15.40 50.95
C GLU A 203 -38.32 -16.33 49.91
N ALA A 204 -37.87 -17.50 50.37
CA ALA A 204 -37.20 -18.51 49.57
C ALA A 204 -38.16 -19.08 48.50
N VAL A 205 -37.77 -18.97 47.23
CA VAL A 205 -38.44 -19.66 46.13
C VAL A 205 -38.00 -21.12 46.17
N GLU A 206 -38.92 -22.00 46.55
CA GLU A 206 -38.78 -23.44 46.38
C GLU A 206 -38.75 -23.79 44.88
N ASP A 207 -37.80 -24.66 44.57
CA ASP A 207 -37.53 -25.31 43.29
C ASP A 207 -38.68 -26.26 42.94
N ASP A 208 -39.25 -26.16 41.74
CA ASP A 208 -39.95 -27.29 41.10
C ASP A 208 -40.13 -27.11 39.58
N ALA A 209 -39.44 -28.01 38.86
CA ALA A 209 -39.66 -28.55 37.51
C ALA A 209 -39.41 -27.70 36.24
#